data_AF-A0A1Y3MTX4-F1
#
_entry.id   AF-A0A1Y3MTX4-F1
#
_cell.length_a   1.000
_cell.length_b   1.000
_cell.length_c   1.000
_cell.angle_alpha   90.00
_cell.angle_beta   90.00
_cell.angle_gamma   90.00
#
_symmetry.space_group_name_H-M   'P 1'
#
loop_
_entity.id
_entity.type
_entity.pdbx_description
1 polymer ?
#
loop_
_entity_poly.entity_id
_entity_poly.type
_entity_poly.pdbx_seq_one_letter_code
_entity_poly.pdbx_strand_id
1 'polypeptide(L)'
;MTVDTSSLDLLLKNGQLSDSDLYENKGKTLICEIIKNENINELENFINKYNVSLHQYTNNGFDILIYAIKNEVPIDMIKYIIEKTPYKNLNYTIKENNNSIGTPLFLSLAHNNFKIADLLIDNGADINMTLRCDIDKIKEEEVYLIQNPYKYYDVNINRDCFTHDYSRAIYSNVIQYLCEIDSLSQQNIEYIKKHGFEINTIRPGIVKQLERNNKPEYAKMISNLINEGDLD
;
A
#
# COMPACT_ATOMS: atom_id res chain seq x y z
N MET A 1 25.20 4.19 12.42
CA MET A 1 26.36 4.23 11.50
C MET A 1 25.92 5.07 10.33
N THR A 2 26.69 6.08 9.93
CA THR A 2 26.29 6.95 8.81
C THR A 2 26.52 6.21 7.49
N VAL A 3 25.60 6.37 6.54
CA VAL A 3 25.71 5.74 5.21
C VAL A 3 26.89 6.34 4.43
N ASP A 4 27.56 5.50 3.63
CA ASP A 4 28.70 5.95 2.83
C ASP A 4 28.23 6.70 1.58
N THR A 5 28.40 8.02 1.59
CA THR A 5 28.07 8.88 0.44
C THR A 5 29.26 9.22 -0.46
N SER A 6 30.42 8.58 -0.26
CA SER A 6 31.69 8.95 -0.94
C SER A 6 31.58 8.95 -2.48
N SER A 7 30.81 8.01 -3.04
CA SER A 7 30.57 7.96 -4.49
C SER A 7 29.78 9.17 -5.00
N LEU A 8 28.73 9.59 -4.29
CA LEU A 8 27.92 10.76 -4.69
C LEU A 8 28.71 12.06 -4.46
N ASP A 9 29.54 12.10 -3.42
CA ASP A 9 30.41 13.24 -3.13
C ASP A 9 31.44 13.50 -4.22
N LEU A 10 32.01 12.44 -4.79
CA LEU A 10 32.93 12.57 -5.91
C LEU A 10 32.21 13.12 -7.16
N LEU A 11 31.02 12.60 -7.46
CA LEU A 11 30.21 13.06 -8.60
C LEU A 11 29.79 14.53 -8.42
N LEU A 12 29.35 14.92 -7.22
CA LEU A 12 28.98 16.28 -6.90
C LEU A 12 30.17 17.25 -7.05
N LYS A 13 31.33 16.89 -6.50
CA LYS A 13 32.56 17.72 -6.60
C LYS A 13 33.03 17.92 -8.03
N ASN A 14 32.86 16.90 -8.88
CA ASN A 14 33.25 16.97 -10.29
C ASN A 14 32.19 17.67 -11.18
N GLY A 15 31.04 18.07 -10.62
CA GLY A 15 29.92 18.64 -11.38
C GLY A 15 29.26 17.62 -12.32
N GLN A 16 29.36 16.32 -11.99
CA GLN A 16 28.88 15.20 -12.79
C GLN A 16 27.67 14.48 -12.18
N LEU A 17 27.20 14.94 -11.02
CA LEU A 17 26.05 14.34 -10.34
C LEU A 17 24.77 14.56 -11.16
N SER A 18 24.11 13.46 -11.51
CA SER A 18 22.84 13.47 -12.25
C SER A 18 21.66 13.07 -11.36
N ASP A 19 20.44 13.35 -11.81
CA ASP A 19 19.22 12.91 -11.13
C ASP A 19 19.15 11.37 -11.03
N SER A 20 19.57 10.63 -12.06
CA SER A 20 19.59 9.16 -12.01
C SER A 20 20.49 8.64 -10.88
N ASP A 21 21.62 9.30 -10.60
CA ASP A 21 22.50 8.91 -9.49
C ASP A 21 21.81 9.03 -8.11
N LEU A 22 20.89 10.00 -7.97
CA LEU A 22 20.17 10.28 -6.74
C LEU A 22 18.91 9.43 -6.59
N TYR A 23 18.11 9.31 -7.65
CA TYR A 23 16.75 8.76 -7.54
C TYR A 23 16.65 7.30 -8.02
N GLU A 24 17.69 6.79 -8.66
CA GLU A 24 17.79 5.42 -9.12
C GLU A 24 18.96 4.69 -8.44
N ASN A 25 18.95 3.35 -8.50
CA ASN A 25 20.05 2.48 -8.06
C ASN A 25 20.70 2.89 -6.73
N LYS A 26 21.82 3.64 -6.78
CA LYS A 26 22.65 4.01 -5.65
C LYS A 26 21.96 4.97 -4.69
N GLY A 27 21.49 6.13 -5.16
CA GLY A 27 20.89 7.13 -4.26
C GLY A 27 19.60 6.61 -3.63
N LYS A 28 18.80 5.83 -4.38
CA LYS A 28 17.66 5.09 -3.82
C LYS A 28 18.07 4.10 -2.72
N THR A 29 19.16 3.37 -2.91
CA THR A 29 19.68 2.45 -1.88
C THR A 29 20.11 3.22 -0.63
N LEU A 30 20.83 4.32 -0.79
CA LEU A 30 21.30 5.16 0.32
C LEU A 30 20.14 5.74 1.12
N ILE A 31 19.14 6.35 0.47
CA ILE A 31 18.02 6.94 1.20
C ILE A 31 17.20 5.88 1.95
N CYS A 32 17.04 4.69 1.36
CA CYS A 32 16.41 3.55 1.99
C CYS A 32 17.18 3.10 3.25
N GLU A 33 18.51 3.05 3.17
CA GLU A 33 19.37 2.71 4.31
C GLU A 33 19.29 3.77 5.42
N ILE A 34 19.30 5.06 5.07
CA ILE A 34 19.13 6.16 6.03
C ILE A 34 17.79 6.04 6.77
N ILE A 35 16.70 5.79 6.04
CA ILE A 35 15.36 5.62 6.61
C ILE A 35 15.32 4.42 7.56
N LYS A 36 15.90 3.28 7.15
CA LYS A 36 16.00 2.08 8.00
C LYS A 36 16.86 2.28 9.24
N ASN A 37 17.86 3.15 9.16
CA ASN A 37 18.67 3.54 10.31
C ASN A 37 17.97 4.54 11.24
N GLU A 38 16.73 4.92 10.93
CA GLU A 38 15.83 5.75 11.76
C GLU A 38 16.40 7.13 12.10
N ASN A 39 17.31 7.64 11.26
CA ASN A 39 18.06 8.87 11.53
C ASN A 39 17.54 10.05 10.71
N ILE A 40 16.56 10.79 11.25
CA ILE A 40 15.95 11.95 10.59
C ILE A 40 16.99 13.03 10.25
N ASN A 41 17.94 13.31 11.16
CA ASN A 41 18.98 14.31 10.93
C ASN A 41 19.88 13.94 9.74
N GLU A 42 20.18 12.65 9.57
CA GLU A 42 20.95 12.16 8.44
C GLU A 42 20.15 12.23 7.14
N LEU A 43 18.85 11.97 7.19
CA LEU A 43 17.94 12.16 6.05
C LEU A 43 17.88 13.65 5.64
N GLU A 44 17.73 14.56 6.59
CA GLU A 44 17.79 16.01 6.36
C GLU A 44 19.11 16.44 5.73
N ASN A 45 20.23 15.96 6.26
CA ASN A 45 21.55 16.27 5.71
C ASN A 45 21.70 15.75 4.28
N PHE A 46 21.23 14.54 3.98
CA PHE A 46 21.23 13.99 2.64
C PHE A 46 20.37 14.83 1.68
N ILE A 47 19.16 15.17 2.10
CA ILE A 47 18.23 16.02 1.35
C ILE A 47 18.87 17.36 1.01
N ASN A 48 19.42 18.06 2.01
CA ASN A 48 19.98 19.40 1.84
C ASN A 48 21.27 19.39 1.01
N LYS A 49 22.14 18.41 1.25
CA LYS A 49 23.45 18.31 0.57
C LYS A 49 23.32 18.04 -0.92
N TYR A 50 22.37 17.20 -1.31
CA TYR A 50 22.17 16.81 -2.71
C TYR A 50 20.95 17.47 -3.38
N ASN A 51 20.28 18.38 -2.66
CA ASN A 51 19.05 19.03 -3.13
C ASN A 51 17.98 18.01 -3.59
N VAL A 52 17.78 16.98 -2.77
CA VAL A 52 16.92 15.84 -3.09
C VAL A 52 15.45 16.15 -2.78
N SER A 53 14.55 15.82 -3.70
CA SER A 53 13.10 15.88 -3.46
C SER A 53 12.55 14.49 -3.16
N LEU A 54 11.96 14.30 -1.97
CA LEU A 54 11.40 13.00 -1.58
C LEU A 54 10.29 12.51 -2.52
N HIS A 55 9.58 13.43 -3.16
CA HIS A 55 8.56 13.12 -4.17
C HIS A 55 9.11 12.28 -5.32
N GLN A 56 10.37 12.46 -5.69
CA GLN A 56 10.95 11.70 -6.81
C GLN A 56 11.19 10.21 -6.46
N TYR A 57 11.08 9.85 -5.18
CA TYR A 57 11.04 8.46 -4.70
C TYR A 57 9.61 7.90 -4.60
N THR A 58 8.63 8.50 -5.29
CA THR A 58 7.26 7.97 -5.44
C THR A 58 7.02 7.64 -6.92
N ASN A 59 7.72 6.63 -7.44
CA ASN A 59 7.73 6.26 -8.87
C ASN A 59 7.22 4.83 -9.11
N ASN A 60 7.14 4.42 -10.39
CA ASN A 60 6.57 3.13 -10.76
C ASN A 60 7.28 1.97 -10.03
N GLY A 61 6.55 1.30 -9.15
CA GLY A 61 7.03 0.17 -8.37
C GLY A 61 7.68 0.49 -7.04
N PHE A 62 7.74 1.76 -6.63
CA PHE A 62 8.31 2.16 -5.34
C PHE A 62 7.75 3.47 -4.80
N ASP A 63 7.42 3.48 -3.52
CA ASP A 63 7.06 4.67 -2.79
C ASP A 63 7.76 4.68 -1.42
N ILE A 64 8.36 5.82 -1.09
CA ILE A 64 9.19 5.99 0.10
C ILE A 64 8.40 5.86 1.42
N LEU A 65 7.13 6.30 1.45
CA LEU A 65 6.25 6.14 2.61
C LEU A 65 5.88 4.67 2.80
N ILE A 66 5.47 3.99 1.73
CA ILE A 66 5.17 2.56 1.77
C ILE A 66 6.39 1.75 2.19
N TYR A 67 7.58 2.08 1.69
CA TYR A 67 8.83 1.46 2.12
C TYR A 67 9.07 1.64 3.62
N ALA A 68 8.90 2.86 4.13
CA ALA A 68 9.11 3.15 5.54
C ALA A 68 8.13 2.36 6.44
N ILE A 69 6.83 2.34 6.11
CA ILE A 69 5.81 1.57 6.83
C ILE A 69 6.13 0.07 6.82
N LYS A 70 6.49 -0.47 5.65
CA LYS A 70 6.83 -1.89 5.47
C LYS A 70 8.03 -2.34 6.30
N ASN A 71 8.99 -1.45 6.54
CA ASN A 71 10.17 -1.73 7.37
C ASN A 71 9.97 -1.31 8.83
N GLU A 72 8.74 -1.02 9.25
CA GLU A 72 8.35 -0.75 10.64
C GLU A 72 9.15 0.38 11.32
N VAL A 73 9.58 1.38 10.55
CA VAL A 73 10.34 2.51 11.12
C VAL A 73 9.47 3.35 12.07
N PRO A 74 10.06 4.09 13.01
CA PRO A 74 9.32 4.87 14.00
C PRO A 74 8.38 5.91 13.38
N ILE A 75 7.27 6.17 14.07
CA ILE A 75 6.22 7.10 13.61
C ILE A 75 6.75 8.50 13.28
N ASP A 76 7.81 8.97 13.95
CA ASP A 76 8.38 10.31 13.69
C ASP A 76 9.06 10.38 12.31
N MET A 77 9.70 9.29 11.86
CA MET A 77 10.22 9.19 10.50
C MET A 77 9.08 9.18 9.47
N ILE A 78 7.98 8.48 9.78
CA ILE A 78 6.78 8.46 8.92
C ILE A 78 6.16 9.85 8.80
N LYS A 79 5.98 10.56 9.92
CA LYS A 79 5.49 11.95 9.95
C LYS A 79 6.37 12.87 9.10
N TYR A 80 7.70 12.76 9.28
CA TYR A 80 8.65 13.54 8.52
C TYR A 80 8.53 13.28 7.00
N ILE A 81 8.41 12.02 6.57
CA ILE A 81 8.22 11.68 5.15
C ILE A 81 6.92 12.26 4.60
N ILE A 82 5.80 12.15 5.33
CA ILE A 82 4.51 12.73 4.93
C ILE A 82 4.61 14.25 4.81
N GLU A 83 5.25 14.94 5.75
CA GLU A 83 5.41 16.40 5.73
C GLU A 83 6.26 16.88 4.54
N LYS A 84 7.36 16.18 4.23
CA LYS A 84 8.31 16.56 3.18
C LYS A 84 7.92 16.08 1.78
N THR A 85 6.85 15.30 1.66
CA THR A 85 6.40 14.75 0.37
C THR A 85 5.01 15.27 0.02
N PRO A 86 4.82 15.94 -1.12
CA PRO A 86 3.54 16.52 -1.55
C PRO A 86 2.59 15.44 -2.09
N TYR A 87 2.14 14.53 -1.21
CA TYR A 87 1.12 13.54 -1.56
C TYR A 87 -0.19 14.22 -1.94
N LYS A 88 -0.79 13.82 -3.07
CA LYS A 88 -2.13 14.29 -3.47
C LYS A 88 -3.20 13.86 -2.44
N ASN A 89 -3.09 12.62 -1.99
CA ASN A 89 -3.81 12.02 -0.87
C ASN A 89 -3.07 10.73 -0.45
N LEU A 90 -3.52 10.10 0.64
CA LEU A 90 -2.96 8.84 1.15
C LEU A 90 -3.75 7.60 0.71
N ASN A 91 -4.65 7.76 -0.26
CA ASN A 91 -5.56 6.75 -0.80
C ASN A 91 -5.05 6.24 -2.15
N TYR A 92 -3.85 5.67 -2.14
CA TYR A 92 -3.18 5.18 -3.35
C TYR A 92 -2.58 3.79 -3.14
N THR A 93 -2.33 3.12 -4.26
CA THR A 93 -1.64 1.84 -4.28
C THR A 93 -0.40 1.91 -5.14
N ILE A 94 0.62 1.14 -4.75
CA ILE A 94 1.75 0.81 -5.62
C ILE A 94 1.76 -0.68 -5.87
N LYS A 95 2.04 -1.08 -7.11
CA LYS A 95 2.39 -2.46 -7.43
C LYS A 95 3.92 -2.57 -7.43
N GLU A 96 4.47 -3.21 -6.40
CA GLU A 96 5.91 -3.46 -6.29
C GLU A 96 6.39 -4.49 -7.32
N ASN A 97 7.70 -4.56 -7.56
CA ASN A 97 8.30 -5.41 -8.59
C ASN A 97 8.07 -6.93 -8.40
N ASN A 98 7.84 -7.36 -7.16
CA ASN A 98 7.46 -8.73 -6.80
C ASN A 98 5.95 -8.99 -6.95
N ASN A 99 5.20 -8.04 -7.53
CA ASN A 99 3.75 -8.04 -7.69
C ASN A 99 2.94 -7.94 -6.39
N SER A 100 3.57 -7.63 -5.24
CA SER A 100 2.80 -7.23 -4.07
C SER A 100 2.23 -5.83 -4.25
N ILE A 101 1.07 -5.59 -3.66
CA ILE A 101 0.47 -4.26 -3.63
C ILE A 101 0.65 -3.65 -2.24
N GLY A 102 1.24 -2.46 -2.23
CA GLY A 102 1.34 -1.63 -1.04
C GLY A 102 0.26 -0.56 -1.08
N THR A 103 -0.46 -0.42 0.02
CA THR A 103 -1.34 0.74 0.32
C THR A 103 -0.93 1.23 1.70
N PRO A 104 -0.66 2.54 1.92
CA PRO A 104 -0.13 3.00 3.20
C PRO A 104 -0.99 2.56 4.39
N LEU A 105 -2.29 2.82 4.32
CA LEU A 105 -3.22 2.46 5.39
C LEU A 105 -3.32 0.95 5.57
N PHE A 106 -3.52 0.18 4.50
CA PHE A 106 -3.71 -1.26 4.63
C PHE A 106 -2.47 -1.98 5.16
N LEU A 107 -1.27 -1.55 4.77
CA LEU A 107 -0.01 -2.09 5.32
C LEU A 107 0.12 -1.80 6.82
N SER A 108 -0.22 -0.59 7.26
CA SER A 108 -0.19 -0.27 8.69
C SER A 108 -1.15 -1.14 9.51
N LEU A 109 -2.33 -1.45 8.96
CA LEU A 109 -3.33 -2.33 9.58
C LEU A 109 -2.90 -3.80 9.58
N ALA A 110 -2.24 -4.26 8.51
CA ALA A 110 -1.67 -5.59 8.42
C ALA A 110 -0.61 -5.86 9.48
N HIS A 111 0.19 -4.84 9.80
CA HIS A 111 1.19 -4.90 10.86
C HIS A 111 0.59 -4.61 12.25
N ASN A 112 -0.73 -4.44 12.36
CA ASN A 112 -1.42 -3.97 13.57
C ASN A 112 -0.79 -2.69 14.18
N ASN A 113 -0.15 -1.86 13.34
CA ASN A 113 0.46 -0.62 13.77
C ASN A 113 -0.57 0.51 13.76
N PHE A 114 -1.48 0.43 14.72
CA PHE A 114 -2.62 1.35 14.82
C PHE A 114 -2.20 2.81 15.01
N LYS A 115 -1.03 3.09 15.60
CA LYS A 115 -0.51 4.45 15.71
C LYS A 115 -0.19 5.07 14.35
N ILE A 116 0.36 4.28 13.42
CA ILE A 116 0.59 4.73 12.04
C ILE A 116 -0.75 4.80 11.30
N ALA A 117 -1.66 3.86 11.51
CA ALA A 117 -2.99 3.90 10.90
C ALA A 117 -3.77 5.16 11.31
N ASP A 118 -3.77 5.52 12.60
CA ASP A 118 -4.37 6.75 13.14
C ASP A 118 -3.75 7.97 12.44
N LEU A 119 -2.41 8.05 12.38
CA LEU A 119 -1.71 9.14 11.69
C LEU A 119 -2.13 9.29 10.22
N LEU A 120 -2.26 8.17 9.49
CA LEU A 120 -2.66 8.20 8.08
C LEU A 120 -4.12 8.66 7.93
N ILE A 121 -5.02 8.18 8.79
CA ILE A 121 -6.45 8.57 8.81
C ILE A 121 -6.59 10.06 9.14
N ASP A 122 -5.85 10.56 10.14
CA ASP A 122 -5.81 11.98 10.52
C ASP A 122 -5.32 12.86 9.35
N ASN A 123 -4.52 12.30 8.44
CA ASN A 123 -4.05 12.95 7.21
C ASN A 123 -4.92 12.63 5.97
N GLY A 124 -6.15 12.12 6.18
CA GLY A 124 -7.16 11.94 5.12
C GLY A 124 -7.11 10.58 4.41
N ALA A 125 -6.43 9.58 4.96
CA ALA A 125 -6.57 8.20 4.49
C ALA A 125 -7.98 7.67 4.78
N ASP A 126 -8.59 7.02 3.81
CA ASP A 126 -9.96 6.52 3.84
C ASP A 126 -9.96 5.03 4.24
N ILE A 127 -10.59 4.73 5.37
CA ILE A 127 -10.76 3.35 5.87
C ILE A 127 -11.60 2.48 4.93
N ASN A 128 -12.47 3.10 4.13
CA ASN A 128 -13.36 2.45 3.16
C ASN A 128 -12.79 2.46 1.74
N MET A 129 -11.50 2.80 1.58
CA MET A 129 -10.83 2.70 0.29
C MET A 129 -11.00 1.29 -0.31
N THR A 130 -11.34 1.23 -1.60
CA THR A 130 -11.39 -0.04 -2.34
C THR A 130 -10.33 -0.06 -3.43
N LEU A 131 -9.62 -1.17 -3.52
CA LEU A 131 -8.67 -1.44 -4.60
C LEU A 131 -9.47 -1.96 -5.78
N ARG A 132 -9.30 -1.33 -6.95
CA ARG A 132 -9.99 -1.71 -8.19
C ARG A 132 -8.99 -2.20 -9.23
N CYS A 133 -9.26 -3.34 -9.83
CA CYS A 133 -8.56 -3.80 -11.03
C CYS A 133 -9.58 -4.08 -12.14
N ASP A 134 -9.46 -3.36 -13.25
CA ASP A 134 -10.26 -3.59 -14.45
C ASP A 134 -9.67 -4.78 -15.23
N ILE A 135 -10.47 -5.83 -15.43
CA ILE A 135 -10.07 -7.05 -16.15
C ILE A 135 -10.40 -6.92 -17.65
N ASP A 136 -11.47 -6.20 -17.99
CA ASP A 136 -12.07 -6.25 -19.34
C ASP A 136 -11.69 -5.05 -20.23
N LYS A 137 -10.42 -4.64 -20.22
CA LYS A 137 -9.84 -3.77 -21.26
C LYS A 137 -8.64 -4.41 -21.94
N ILE A 138 -8.61 -5.74 -21.99
CA ILE A 138 -7.42 -6.50 -22.35
C ILE A 138 -7.84 -7.63 -23.29
N LYS A 139 -7.06 -7.84 -24.34
CA LYS A 139 -7.35 -8.87 -25.35
C LYS A 139 -7.23 -10.26 -24.71
N GLU A 140 -7.96 -11.24 -25.23
CA GLU A 140 -7.96 -12.63 -24.72
C GLU A 140 -6.52 -13.22 -24.64
N GLU A 141 -5.67 -12.85 -25.60
CA GLU A 141 -4.25 -13.19 -25.66
C GLU A 141 -3.34 -12.48 -24.64
N GLU A 142 -3.88 -11.60 -23.80
CA GLU A 142 -3.15 -10.81 -22.80
C GLU A 142 -3.66 -11.09 -21.38
N VAL A 143 -4.66 -11.97 -21.21
CA VAL A 143 -5.26 -12.34 -19.91
C VAL A 143 -4.21 -12.90 -18.94
N TYR A 144 -3.18 -13.60 -19.44
CA TYR A 144 -2.06 -14.09 -18.60
C TYR A 144 -1.07 -12.99 -18.16
N LEU A 145 -1.10 -11.81 -18.79
CA LEU A 145 -0.29 -10.65 -18.41
C LEU A 145 -0.93 -9.88 -17.25
N ILE A 146 -2.24 -10.02 -17.04
CA ILE A 146 -2.94 -9.46 -15.89
C ILE A 146 -2.78 -10.43 -14.73
N GLN A 147 -1.75 -10.21 -13.94
CA GLN A 147 -1.74 -10.80 -12.62
C GLN A 147 -2.84 -10.16 -11.80
N ASN A 148 -3.96 -10.87 -11.63
CA ASN A 148 -4.88 -10.61 -10.54
C ASN A 148 -4.07 -10.78 -9.23
N PRO A 149 -3.79 -9.69 -8.50
CA PRO A 149 -2.93 -9.76 -7.33
C PRO A 149 -3.68 -10.26 -6.09
N TYR A 150 -5.00 -10.49 -6.19
CA TYR A 150 -5.84 -10.90 -5.07
C TYR A 150 -6.53 -12.23 -5.35
N LYS A 151 -6.38 -13.16 -4.42
CA LYS A 151 -7.13 -14.40 -4.31
C LYS A 151 -8.54 -14.17 -3.80
N TYR A 152 -8.72 -13.15 -2.95
CA TYR A 152 -10.01 -12.75 -2.38
C TYR A 152 -10.47 -11.43 -2.98
N TYR A 153 -11.55 -11.46 -3.73
CA TYR A 153 -12.09 -10.27 -4.39
C TYR A 153 -13.57 -10.42 -4.69
N ASP A 154 -14.21 -9.27 -4.90
CA ASP A 154 -15.56 -9.18 -5.43
C ASP A 154 -15.54 -8.82 -6.90
N VAL A 155 -16.24 -9.59 -7.72
CA VAL A 155 -16.41 -9.29 -9.15
C VAL A 155 -17.65 -8.42 -9.33
N ASN A 156 -17.51 -7.33 -10.08
CA ASN A 156 -18.62 -6.61 -10.68
C ASN A 156 -18.56 -6.79 -12.19
N ILE A 157 -19.68 -7.24 -12.76
CA ILE A 157 -19.88 -7.35 -14.21
C ILE A 157 -20.85 -6.24 -14.61
N ASN A 158 -20.38 -5.32 -15.44
CA ASN A 158 -21.20 -4.28 -16.04
C ASN A 158 -21.42 -4.62 -17.53
N ARG A 159 -22.68 -4.62 -17.95
CA ARG A 159 -23.07 -4.85 -19.34
C ARG A 159 -23.41 -3.49 -19.95
N ASP A 160 -22.64 -3.05 -20.93
CA ASP A 160 -22.97 -1.87 -21.70
C ASP A 160 -24.24 -2.14 -22.52
N CYS A 161 -25.29 -1.37 -22.25
CA CYS A 161 -26.59 -1.53 -22.89
C CYS A 161 -26.62 -1.05 -24.35
N PHE A 162 -25.58 -0.36 -24.82
CA PHE A 162 -25.45 0.18 -26.17
C PHE A 162 -24.48 -0.61 -27.04
N THR A 163 -23.39 -1.13 -26.47
CA THR A 163 -22.33 -1.78 -27.26
C THR A 163 -22.32 -3.31 -27.20
N HIS A 164 -23.12 -3.93 -26.33
CA HIS A 164 -23.02 -5.36 -25.97
C HIS A 164 -21.67 -5.74 -25.33
N ASP A 165 -20.82 -4.77 -24.98
CA ASP A 165 -19.55 -5.02 -24.31
C ASP A 165 -19.80 -5.36 -22.84
N TYR A 166 -19.05 -6.36 -22.37
CA TYR A 166 -18.98 -6.68 -20.95
C TYR A 166 -17.72 -6.05 -20.38
N SER A 167 -17.85 -5.41 -19.22
CA SER A 167 -16.71 -5.02 -18.42
C SER A 167 -16.77 -5.65 -17.04
N ARG A 168 -15.65 -6.23 -16.63
CA ARG A 168 -15.41 -6.85 -15.33
C ARG A 168 -14.38 -6.02 -14.63
N ALA A 169 -14.71 -5.67 -13.41
CA ALA A 169 -13.80 -5.08 -12.46
C ALA A 169 -13.85 -5.88 -11.17
N ILE A 170 -12.69 -6.11 -10.59
CA ILE A 170 -12.58 -6.70 -9.26
C ILE A 170 -12.30 -5.61 -8.25
N TYR A 171 -12.91 -5.79 -7.08
CA TYR A 171 -12.80 -4.88 -5.96
C TYR A 171 -12.33 -5.64 -4.72
N SER A 172 -11.41 -5.05 -3.98
CA SER A 172 -10.91 -5.58 -2.71
C SER A 172 -10.82 -4.43 -1.71
N ASN A 173 -11.47 -4.57 -0.55
CA ASN A 173 -11.33 -3.63 0.56
C ASN A 173 -10.25 -4.13 1.54
N VAL A 174 -10.11 -3.46 2.68
CA VAL A 174 -9.12 -3.81 3.70
C VAL A 174 -9.25 -5.26 4.21
N ILE A 175 -10.46 -5.82 4.30
CA ILE A 175 -10.66 -7.22 4.72
C ILE A 175 -10.08 -8.19 3.70
N GLN A 176 -10.40 -8.04 2.41
CA GLN A 176 -9.81 -8.88 1.37
C GLN A 176 -8.29 -8.75 1.35
N TYR A 177 -7.76 -7.53 1.54
CA TYR A 177 -6.32 -7.30 1.63
C TYR A 177 -5.70 -8.07 2.80
N LEU A 178 -6.23 -7.92 4.01
CA LEU A 178 -5.73 -8.62 5.21
C LEU A 178 -5.78 -10.14 5.06
N CYS A 179 -6.80 -10.68 4.38
CA CYS A 179 -6.88 -12.09 4.04
C CYS A 179 -5.83 -12.53 3.02
N GLU A 180 -5.46 -11.68 2.06
CA GLU A 180 -4.48 -12.00 1.01
C GLU A 180 -3.07 -12.20 1.59
N ILE A 181 -2.69 -11.32 2.52
CA ILE A 181 -1.35 -11.31 3.11
C ILE A 181 -1.30 -12.00 4.48
N ASP A 182 -2.32 -12.77 4.82
CA ASP A 182 -2.36 -13.63 6.01
C ASP A 182 -2.18 -12.87 7.34
N SER A 183 -2.82 -11.70 7.45
CA SER A 183 -2.74 -10.82 8.62
C SER A 183 -4.08 -10.49 9.27
N LEU A 184 -5.19 -11.07 8.81
CA LEU A 184 -6.50 -10.85 9.42
C LEU A 184 -6.47 -11.29 10.90
N SER A 185 -6.87 -10.40 11.81
CA SER A 185 -6.86 -10.63 13.24
C SER A 185 -8.06 -9.96 13.92
N GLN A 186 -8.41 -10.40 15.13
CA GLN A 186 -9.50 -9.76 15.87
C GLN A 186 -9.20 -8.27 16.15
N GLN A 187 -7.93 -7.93 16.39
CA GLN A 187 -7.49 -6.57 16.70
C GLN A 187 -7.70 -5.62 15.52
N ASN A 188 -7.30 -6.02 14.30
CA ASN A 188 -7.52 -5.16 13.14
C ASN A 188 -9.01 -5.09 12.75
N ILE A 189 -9.81 -6.14 12.92
CA ILE A 189 -11.27 -6.07 12.75
C ILE A 189 -11.89 -5.04 13.72
N GLU A 190 -11.56 -5.12 15.01
CA GLU A 190 -12.07 -4.16 16.00
C GLU A 190 -11.65 -2.73 15.68
N TYR A 191 -10.39 -2.55 15.25
CA TYR A 191 -9.87 -1.25 14.87
C TYR A 191 -10.64 -0.65 13.68
N ILE A 192 -10.81 -1.39 12.58
CA ILE A 192 -11.48 -0.84 11.39
C ILE A 192 -12.96 -0.53 11.68
N LYS A 193 -13.64 -1.37 12.48
CA LYS A 193 -15.03 -1.10 12.93
C LYS A 193 -15.12 0.21 13.68
N LYS A 194 -14.23 0.42 14.66
CA LYS A 194 -14.18 1.64 15.47
C LYS A 194 -13.97 2.89 14.62
N HIS A 195 -13.27 2.77 13.50
CA HIS A 195 -12.96 3.88 12.59
C HIS A 195 -13.97 4.04 11.44
N GLY A 196 -15.13 3.38 11.50
CA GLY A 196 -16.22 3.60 10.54
C GLY A 196 -16.09 2.78 9.26
N PHE A 197 -15.45 1.62 9.32
CA PHE A 197 -15.48 0.67 8.21
C PHE A 197 -16.90 0.17 7.92
N GLU A 198 -17.32 0.27 6.67
CA GLU A 198 -18.64 -0.11 6.18
C GLU A 198 -18.75 -1.64 6.02
N ILE A 199 -19.19 -2.33 7.08
CA ILE A 199 -19.30 -3.80 7.12
C ILE A 199 -20.21 -4.36 6.02
N ASN A 200 -21.27 -3.63 5.66
CA ASN A 200 -22.21 -3.99 4.59
C ASN A 200 -21.55 -4.06 3.19
N THR A 201 -20.33 -3.54 3.02
CA THR A 201 -19.56 -3.71 1.78
C THR A 201 -18.96 -5.11 1.64
N ILE A 202 -18.88 -5.89 2.73
CA ILE A 202 -18.36 -7.26 2.70
C ILE A 202 -19.39 -8.19 2.06
N ARG A 203 -19.10 -8.73 0.89
CA ARG A 203 -19.97 -9.74 0.27
C ARG A 203 -19.77 -11.11 0.93
N PRO A 204 -20.85 -11.84 1.29
CA PRO A 204 -20.76 -13.19 1.89
C PRO A 204 -19.99 -14.21 1.05
N GLY A 205 -19.82 -13.96 -0.25
CA GLY A 205 -19.03 -14.81 -1.15
C GLY A 205 -17.59 -15.03 -0.68
N ILE A 206 -16.98 -14.07 0.03
CA ILE A 206 -15.62 -14.19 0.56
C ILE A 206 -15.47 -15.38 1.52
N VAL A 207 -16.50 -15.70 2.32
CA VAL A 207 -16.47 -16.84 3.26
C VAL A 207 -16.21 -18.14 2.52
N LYS A 208 -16.93 -18.37 1.41
CA LYS A 208 -16.73 -19.54 0.54
C LYS A 208 -15.36 -19.53 -0.14
N GLN A 209 -14.85 -18.35 -0.50
CA GLN A 209 -13.51 -18.23 -1.07
C GLN A 209 -12.44 -18.64 -0.04
N LEU A 210 -12.58 -18.24 1.22
CA LEU A 210 -11.67 -18.59 2.31
C LEU A 210 -11.70 -20.08 2.64
N GLU A 211 -12.89 -20.69 2.73
CA GLU A 211 -13.06 -22.14 2.95
C GLU A 211 -12.37 -22.97 1.87
N ARG A 212 -12.59 -22.63 0.59
CA ARG A 212 -11.94 -23.29 -0.56
C ARG A 212 -10.42 -23.17 -0.54
N ASN A 213 -9.91 -22.15 0.13
CA ASN A 213 -8.50 -21.85 0.23
C ASN A 213 -7.89 -22.26 1.58
N ASN A 214 -8.56 -23.16 2.31
CA ASN A 214 -8.12 -23.72 3.58
C ASN A 214 -7.88 -22.65 4.67
N LYS A 215 -8.72 -21.61 4.72
CA LYS A 215 -8.71 -20.57 5.78
C LYS A 215 -10.02 -20.56 6.59
N PRO A 216 -10.36 -21.66 7.29
CA PRO A 216 -11.63 -21.76 8.03
C PRO A 216 -11.71 -20.77 9.20
N GLU A 217 -10.58 -20.40 9.81
CA GLU A 217 -10.56 -19.42 10.91
C GLU A 217 -10.93 -18.02 10.42
N TYR A 218 -10.37 -17.56 9.29
CA TYR A 218 -10.75 -16.28 8.68
C TYR A 218 -12.19 -16.30 8.19
N ALA A 219 -12.64 -17.41 7.60
CA ALA A 219 -14.03 -17.59 7.19
C ALA A 219 -14.99 -17.42 8.38
N LYS A 220 -14.65 -17.99 9.55
CA LYS A 220 -15.42 -17.82 10.78
C LYS A 220 -15.42 -16.38 11.29
N MET A 221 -14.27 -15.71 11.31
CA MET A 221 -14.15 -14.31 11.74
C MET A 221 -15.00 -13.39 10.87
N ILE A 222 -14.93 -13.55 9.54
CA ILE A 222 -15.71 -12.73 8.60
C ILE A 222 -17.19 -13.07 8.66
N SER A 223 -17.57 -14.35 8.81
CA SER A 223 -18.97 -14.73 9.00
C SER A 223 -19.57 -14.05 10.24
N ASN A 224 -18.85 -14.05 11.36
CA ASN A 224 -19.28 -13.34 12.56
C ASN A 224 -19.42 -11.84 12.32
N LEU A 225 -18.43 -11.23 11.67
CA LEU A 225 -18.42 -9.79 11.36
C LEU A 225 -19.63 -9.38 10.50
N ILE A 226 -19.99 -10.17 9.48
CA ILE A 226 -21.16 -9.90 8.64
C ILE A 226 -22.45 -10.00 9.46
N ASN A 227 -22.61 -11.06 10.26
CA ASN A 227 -23.82 -11.26 11.07
C ASN A 227 -24.02 -10.16 12.13
N GLU A 228 -22.93 -9.58 12.66
CA GLU A 228 -23.00 -8.42 13.55
C GLU A 228 -23.54 -7.17 12.84
N GLY A 229 -23.13 -6.93 11.60
CA GLY A 229 -23.57 -5.78 10.81
C GLY A 229 -25.03 -5.85 10.35
N ASP A 230 -25.64 -7.03 10.33
CA ASP A 230 -27.07 -7.20 10.02
C ASP A 230 -28.00 -6.89 11.21
N LEU A 231 -27.44 -6.62 12.40
CA LEU A 231 -28.18 -6.36 13.65
C LEU A 231 -28.31 -4.86 14.00
N ASP A 232 -27.54 -3.99 13.33
CA ASP A 232 -27.53 -2.53 13.53
C ASP A 232 -28.42 -1.80 12.50
#